data_AF-A0A428PIU4-F1
#
_entry.id   AF-A0A428PIU4-F1
#
_cell.length_a   1.000
_cell.length_b   1.000
_cell.length_c   1.000
_cell.angle_alpha   90.00
_cell.angle_beta   90.00
_cell.angle_gamma   90.00
#
_symmetry.space_group_name_H-M   'P 1'
#
loop_
_entity.id
_entity.type
_entity.pdbx_description
1 polymer ?
#
loop_
_entity_poly.entity_id
_entity_poly.type
_entity_poly.pdbx_seq_one_letter_code
_entity_poly.pdbx_strand_id
1 'polypeptide(L)'
;MTLKWFGNTRASEIFNLFTSALAIPISDTGPSARIQLWNFLPQLISPLVICAIEASRTGNQATPLALPSLFSVGMQIQGIGGIGPLRAVPVEVAKSLVPAATLGLLVPTVMSLAPTLNANAWHNWLGIWQFAPPLFNVIAIGISVGLRRWNGKHQSKKEDEQTIYDRYKRKDIEPLKTVYTYAFAIQATAHITSLAYAWQHPGINICKTFLGLPNPFIAEWGLSTLTEKLAVLFRYDMALATTAFVGSNIHSIWDLRRLGYIRTCEAAKAAVGVIAGQFLVGSGATWAGK
;
A
#
# COMPACT_ATOMS: atom_id res chain seq x y z
N MET A 1 -24.46 11.00 -8.72
CA MET A 1 -25.45 10.18 -7.97
C MET A 1 -24.90 9.98 -6.57
N THR A 2 -25.72 10.03 -5.53
CA THR A 2 -25.27 9.97 -4.12
C THR A 2 -25.57 8.60 -3.49
N LEU A 3 -24.59 8.02 -2.81
CA LEU A 3 -24.77 6.82 -1.99
C LEU A 3 -25.50 7.19 -0.70
N LYS A 4 -26.58 6.47 -0.41
CA LYS A 4 -27.42 6.68 0.80
C LYS A 4 -27.19 5.62 1.88
N TRP A 5 -25.97 5.10 1.99
CA TRP A 5 -25.65 4.03 2.95
C TRP A 5 -25.91 4.41 4.40
N PHE A 6 -25.77 5.70 4.75
CA PHE A 6 -26.01 6.22 6.11
C PHE A 6 -27.28 7.09 6.19
N GLY A 7 -28.24 6.89 5.26
CA GLY A 7 -29.47 7.70 5.18
C GLY A 7 -29.20 9.17 4.82
N ASN A 8 -30.11 10.07 5.20
CA ASN A 8 -29.97 11.52 4.98
C ASN A 8 -29.27 12.18 6.17
N THR A 9 -28.03 11.77 6.45
CA THR A 9 -27.23 12.28 7.57
C THR A 9 -26.01 13.06 7.06
N ARG A 10 -25.41 13.88 7.92
CA ARG A 10 -24.12 14.55 7.64
C ARG A 10 -23.00 13.55 7.32
N ALA A 11 -23.07 12.33 7.88
CA ALA A 11 -22.13 11.26 7.55
C ALA A 11 -22.23 10.84 6.07
N SER A 12 -23.44 10.79 5.51
CA SER A 12 -23.64 10.54 4.07
C SER A 12 -23.07 11.67 3.22
N GLU A 13 -23.18 12.93 3.62
CA GLU A 13 -22.60 14.05 2.86
C GLU A 13 -21.08 13.95 2.79
N ILE A 14 -20.43 13.71 3.94
CA ILE A 14 -18.98 13.53 4.03
C ILE A 14 -18.54 12.31 3.20
N PHE A 15 -19.23 11.17 3.32
CA PHE A 15 -18.93 9.97 2.56
C PHE A 15 -19.07 10.19 1.04
N ASN A 16 -20.13 10.90 0.63
CA ASN A 16 -20.33 11.26 -0.78
C ASN A 16 -19.27 12.24 -1.29
N LEU A 17 -18.76 13.13 -0.44
CA LEU A 17 -17.65 14.02 -0.79
C LEU A 17 -16.38 13.22 -1.12
N PHE A 18 -15.98 12.28 -0.24
CA PHE A 18 -14.79 11.45 -0.46
C PHE A 18 -14.92 10.55 -1.70
N THR A 19 -16.06 9.88 -1.86
CA THR A 19 -16.31 9.05 -3.04
C THR A 19 -16.33 9.88 -4.33
N SER A 20 -16.89 11.09 -4.30
CA SER A 20 -16.89 12.00 -5.46
C SER A 20 -15.48 12.52 -5.79
N ALA A 21 -14.65 12.79 -4.78
CA ALA A 21 -13.28 13.24 -4.97
C ALA A 21 -12.44 12.22 -5.77
N LEU A 22 -12.72 10.92 -5.59
CA LEU A 22 -12.11 9.86 -6.37
C LEU A 22 -12.82 9.64 -7.72
N ALA A 23 -14.15 9.73 -7.76
CA ALA A 23 -14.94 9.49 -8.98
C ALA A 23 -14.64 10.50 -10.09
N ILE A 24 -14.48 11.79 -9.74
CA ILE A 24 -14.33 12.88 -10.71
C ILE A 24 -13.11 12.69 -11.63
N PRO A 25 -11.89 12.44 -11.12
CA PRO A 25 -10.73 12.22 -11.99
C PRO A 25 -10.77 10.90 -12.76
N ILE A 26 -11.51 9.89 -12.29
CA ILE A 26 -11.67 8.60 -13.00
C ILE A 26 -12.60 8.77 -14.20
N SER A 27 -13.67 9.55 -14.04
CA SER A 27 -14.68 9.81 -15.09
C SER A 27 -14.32 10.98 -16.01
N ASP A 28 -13.15 11.59 -15.85
CA ASP A 28 -12.73 12.68 -16.70
C ASP A 28 -12.58 12.23 -18.17
N THR A 29 -12.82 13.17 -19.08
CA THR A 29 -12.61 12.95 -20.52
C THR A 29 -11.13 12.77 -20.85
N GLY A 30 -10.24 13.40 -20.08
CA GLY A 30 -8.80 13.25 -20.20
C GLY A 30 -8.29 11.94 -19.59
N PRO A 31 -7.50 11.14 -20.31
CA PRO A 31 -7.01 9.86 -19.78
C PRO A 31 -5.90 10.02 -18.72
N SER A 32 -5.31 11.21 -18.58
CA SER A 32 -4.12 11.45 -17.75
C SER A 32 -4.37 11.28 -16.25
N ALA A 33 -5.45 11.82 -15.70
CA ALA A 33 -5.75 11.67 -14.27
C ALA A 33 -6.12 10.22 -13.94
N ARG A 34 -6.88 9.58 -14.83
CA ARG A 34 -7.26 8.17 -14.71
C ARG A 34 -6.04 7.24 -14.74
N ILE A 35 -5.11 7.41 -15.69
CA ILE A 35 -3.91 6.55 -15.78
C ILE A 35 -2.97 6.75 -14.58
N GLN A 36 -2.89 7.98 -14.07
CA GLN A 36 -2.15 8.27 -12.85
C GLN A 36 -2.72 7.51 -11.64
N LEU A 37 -4.05 7.44 -11.50
CA LEU A 37 -4.70 6.67 -10.44
C LEU A 37 -4.51 5.16 -10.62
N TRP A 38 -4.59 4.65 -11.86
CA TRP A 38 -4.25 3.25 -12.18
C TRP A 38 -2.83 2.87 -11.78
N ASN A 39 -1.89 3.80 -11.89
CA ASN A 39 -0.54 3.60 -11.38
C ASN A 39 -0.48 3.71 -9.86
N PHE A 40 -1.04 4.78 -9.27
CA PHE A 40 -0.81 5.14 -7.87
C PHE A 40 -1.53 4.22 -6.87
N LEU A 41 -2.84 3.96 -7.05
CA LEU A 41 -3.62 3.26 -6.03
C LEU A 41 -3.11 1.84 -5.73
N PRO A 42 -2.69 1.03 -6.72
CA PRO A 42 -2.07 -0.27 -6.44
C PRO A 42 -0.76 -0.16 -5.64
N GLN A 43 0.01 0.93 -5.76
CA GLN A 43 1.26 1.14 -5.01
C GLN A 43 1.02 1.27 -3.49
N LEU A 44 -0.24 1.39 -3.06
CA LEU A 44 -0.63 1.39 -1.65
C LEU A 44 -0.70 -0.01 -1.04
N ILE A 45 -0.54 -1.09 -1.83
CA ILE A 45 -0.44 -2.46 -1.31
C ILE A 45 0.76 -2.60 -0.38
N SER A 46 1.94 -2.13 -0.78
CA SER A 46 3.17 -2.22 0.02
C SER A 46 3.04 -1.59 1.41
N PRO A 47 2.63 -0.31 1.58
CA PRO A 47 2.46 0.26 2.92
C PRO A 47 1.52 -0.56 3.78
N LEU A 48 0.39 -1.01 3.24
CA LEU A 48 -0.60 -1.77 4.03
C LEU A 48 -0.05 -3.12 4.49
N VAL A 49 0.58 -3.85 3.58
CA VAL A 49 1.19 -5.16 3.88
C VAL A 49 2.36 -5.01 4.87
N ILE A 50 3.28 -4.07 4.63
CA ILE A 50 4.44 -3.84 5.49
C ILE A 50 3.98 -3.40 6.89
N CYS A 51 3.07 -2.43 6.99
CA CYS A 51 2.53 -2.00 8.28
C CYS A 51 1.82 -3.15 9.01
N ALA A 52 1.08 -4.01 8.33
CA ALA A 52 0.44 -5.17 8.94
C ALA A 52 1.44 -6.22 9.44
N ILE A 53 2.53 -6.46 8.67
CA ILE A 53 3.63 -7.32 9.07
C ILE A 53 4.29 -6.77 10.34
N GLU A 54 4.67 -5.49 10.34
CA GLU A 54 5.34 -4.83 11.46
C GLU A 54 4.44 -4.76 12.71
N ALA A 55 3.15 -4.46 12.55
CA ALA A 55 2.17 -4.50 13.64
C ALA A 55 2.03 -5.91 14.24
N SER A 56 2.21 -6.95 13.43
CA SER A 56 2.02 -8.35 13.83
C SER A 56 3.28 -9.04 14.34
N ARG A 57 4.44 -8.39 14.30
CA ARG A 57 5.67 -8.94 14.88
C ARG A 57 5.45 -9.19 16.37
N THR A 58 5.85 -10.37 16.84
CA THR A 58 5.65 -10.83 18.23
C THR A 58 6.20 -9.89 19.31
N GLY A 59 7.10 -8.96 18.96
CA GLY A 59 7.58 -7.94 19.87
C GLY A 59 6.73 -6.69 20.01
N ASN A 60 5.75 -6.51 19.14
CA ASN A 60 4.92 -5.30 19.06
C ASN A 60 3.56 -5.50 19.76
N GLN A 61 3.28 -6.69 20.33
CA GLN A 61 1.98 -7.06 20.91
C GLN A 61 1.62 -6.38 22.24
N ALA A 62 2.36 -5.35 22.67
CA ALA A 62 2.07 -4.60 23.90
C ALA A 62 2.38 -3.08 23.79
N THR A 63 2.63 -2.57 22.59
CA THR A 63 2.97 -1.15 22.35
C THR A 63 1.86 -0.45 21.56
N PRO A 64 1.64 0.87 21.74
CA PRO A 64 0.72 1.66 20.91
C PRO A 64 1.01 1.57 19.40
N LEU A 65 2.23 1.14 19.05
CA LEU A 65 2.72 0.77 17.72
C LEU A 65 2.02 -0.46 17.10
N ALA A 66 1.16 -1.18 17.84
CA ALA A 66 0.30 -2.25 17.32
C ALA A 66 -0.90 -1.74 16.50
N LEU A 67 -1.20 -0.43 16.58
CA LEU A 67 -2.19 0.23 15.75
C LEU A 67 -1.53 0.73 14.46
N PRO A 68 -1.94 0.26 13.26
CA PRO A 68 -1.33 0.66 11.98
C PRO A 68 -1.28 2.19 11.75
N SER A 69 -2.21 2.94 12.36
CA SER A 69 -2.26 4.41 12.32
C SER A 69 -1.18 5.09 13.19
N LEU A 70 -0.86 4.52 14.35
CA LEU A 70 0.21 5.02 15.22
C LEU A 70 1.60 4.59 14.75
N PHE A 71 1.69 3.48 14.01
CA PHE A 71 2.92 3.07 13.34
C PHE A 71 3.42 4.11 12.34
N SER A 72 2.53 4.75 11.57
CA SER A 72 2.89 5.86 10.67
C SER A 72 3.49 7.07 11.39
N VAL A 73 3.04 7.37 12.61
CA VAL A 73 3.60 8.43 13.47
C VAL A 73 4.92 7.99 14.11
N GLY A 74 4.99 6.73 14.56
CA GLY A 74 6.21 6.12 15.11
C GLY A 74 7.36 6.04 14.11
N MET A 75 7.06 5.81 12.82
CA MET A 75 8.03 5.83 11.73
C MET A 75 8.71 7.19 11.55
N GLN A 76 8.06 8.31 11.91
CA GLN A 76 8.68 9.64 11.87
C GLN A 76 9.64 9.91 13.05
N ILE A 77 9.47 9.20 14.17
CA ILE A 77 10.20 9.50 15.42
C ILE A 77 11.39 8.56 15.64
N GLN A 78 11.28 7.28 15.31
CA GLN A 78 12.30 6.28 15.68
C GLN A 78 13.14 5.75 14.51
N GLY A 79 12.75 6.01 13.26
CA GLY A 79 13.36 5.36 12.10
C GLY A 79 13.06 3.86 12.05
N ILE A 80 13.09 3.29 10.85
CA ILE A 80 12.80 1.85 10.63
C ILE A 80 13.87 0.95 11.29
N GLY A 81 15.08 1.47 11.53
CA GLY A 81 16.17 0.75 12.20
C GLY A 81 16.08 0.62 13.73
N GLY A 82 15.17 1.34 14.39
CA GLY A 82 14.98 1.24 15.85
C GLY A 82 14.33 -0.07 16.29
N ILE A 83 13.67 -0.78 15.37
CA ILE A 83 13.05 -2.09 15.58
C ILE A 83 13.89 -3.14 14.84
N GLY A 84 15.08 -3.40 15.37
CA GLY A 84 16.01 -4.39 14.84
C GLY A 84 15.44 -5.82 14.73
N PRO A 85 16.11 -6.68 13.94
CA PRO A 85 15.47 -7.70 13.10
C PRO A 85 15.48 -9.10 13.74
N LEU A 86 14.67 -9.39 14.76
CA LEU A 86 14.68 -10.74 15.38
C LEU A 86 13.34 -11.18 15.97
N ARG A 87 12.19 -10.90 15.32
CA ARG A 87 10.90 -11.34 15.89
C ARG A 87 9.98 -11.91 14.82
N ALA A 88 9.71 -13.20 14.94
CA ALA A 88 8.84 -13.95 14.03
C ALA A 88 7.43 -13.34 13.98
N VAL A 89 6.86 -13.35 12.79
CA VAL A 89 5.45 -13.08 12.53
C VAL A 89 4.69 -14.41 12.66
N PRO A 90 3.51 -14.43 13.28
CA PRO A 90 2.70 -15.64 13.29
C PRO A 90 2.39 -16.10 11.86
N VAL A 91 2.61 -17.38 11.57
CA VAL A 91 2.49 -17.95 10.22
C VAL A 91 1.08 -17.74 9.66
N GLU A 92 0.05 -17.79 10.50
CA GLU A 92 -1.35 -17.56 10.11
C GLU A 92 -1.60 -16.13 9.67
N VAL A 93 -0.89 -15.15 10.27
CA VAL A 93 -0.94 -13.77 9.81
C VAL A 93 -0.27 -13.67 8.45
N ALA A 94 0.96 -14.17 8.30
CA ALA A 94 1.65 -14.10 7.01
C ALA A 94 0.84 -14.76 5.87
N LYS A 95 0.19 -15.91 6.14
CA LYS A 95 -0.70 -16.59 5.20
C LYS A 95 -2.01 -15.84 4.91
N SER A 96 -2.47 -14.97 5.81
CA SER A 96 -3.70 -14.20 5.61
C SER A 96 -3.50 -12.93 4.78
N LEU A 97 -2.27 -12.42 4.67
CA LEU A 97 -2.02 -11.12 4.04
C LEU A 97 -2.30 -11.10 2.53
N VAL A 98 -1.95 -12.15 1.78
CA VAL A 98 -2.26 -12.22 0.33
C VAL A 98 -3.77 -12.19 0.09
N PRO A 99 -4.58 -13.12 0.62
CA PRO A 99 -6.02 -13.08 0.37
C PRO A 99 -6.68 -11.81 0.91
N ALA A 100 -6.19 -11.27 2.03
CA ALA A 100 -6.67 -9.99 2.55
C ALA A 100 -6.35 -8.82 1.62
N ALA A 101 -5.14 -8.74 1.08
CA ALA A 101 -4.75 -7.70 0.11
C ALA A 101 -5.58 -7.83 -1.18
N THR A 102 -5.83 -9.05 -1.64
CA THR A 102 -6.68 -9.30 -2.81
C THR A 102 -8.10 -8.81 -2.58
N LEU A 103 -8.76 -9.28 -1.53
CA LEU A 103 -10.18 -9.01 -1.28
C LEU A 103 -10.44 -7.61 -0.72
N GLY A 104 -9.56 -7.14 0.15
CA GLY A 104 -9.73 -5.88 0.88
C GLY A 104 -9.25 -4.66 0.12
N LEU A 105 -8.39 -4.81 -0.89
CA LEU A 105 -7.79 -3.68 -1.60
C LEU A 105 -7.77 -3.86 -3.12
N LEU A 106 -7.22 -4.96 -3.64
CA LEU A 106 -7.05 -5.13 -5.08
C LEU A 106 -8.38 -5.20 -5.82
N VAL A 107 -9.32 -6.04 -5.35
CA VAL A 107 -10.66 -6.17 -5.95
C VAL A 107 -11.41 -4.84 -5.91
N PRO A 108 -11.56 -4.15 -4.75
CA PRO A 108 -12.17 -2.82 -4.73
C PRO A 108 -11.49 -1.85 -5.69
N THR A 109 -10.15 -1.82 -5.74
CA THR A 109 -9.40 -0.88 -6.59
C THR A 109 -9.68 -1.12 -8.07
N VAL A 110 -9.59 -2.38 -8.53
CA VAL A 110 -9.88 -2.74 -9.91
C VAL A 110 -11.33 -2.41 -10.26
N MET A 111 -12.30 -2.74 -9.39
CA MET A 111 -13.71 -2.47 -9.64
C MET A 111 -14.06 -0.98 -9.65
N SER A 112 -13.35 -0.16 -8.87
CA SER A 112 -13.50 1.30 -8.87
C SER A 112 -12.88 1.97 -10.09
N LEU A 113 -11.77 1.43 -10.62
CA LEU A 113 -11.07 2.02 -11.75
C LEU A 113 -11.51 1.48 -13.12
N ALA A 114 -12.07 0.26 -13.15
CA ALA A 114 -12.52 -0.38 -14.38
C ALA A 114 -13.73 0.36 -14.98
N PRO A 115 -13.77 0.53 -16.31
CA PRO A 115 -14.95 1.03 -16.98
C PRO A 115 -16.11 0.03 -16.80
N THR A 116 -17.29 0.53 -16.47
CA THR A 116 -18.49 -0.30 -16.29
C THR A 116 -19.72 0.40 -16.84
N LEU A 117 -20.62 -0.40 -17.40
CA LEU A 117 -21.90 0.08 -17.93
C LEU A 117 -22.91 0.34 -16.81
N ASN A 118 -22.71 -0.24 -15.62
CA ASN A 118 -23.61 -0.08 -14.49
C ASN A 118 -23.07 0.97 -13.51
N ALA A 119 -23.51 2.22 -13.69
CA ALA A 119 -23.13 3.35 -12.84
C ALA A 119 -23.49 3.14 -11.36
N ASN A 120 -24.59 2.42 -11.06
CA ASN A 120 -24.99 2.15 -9.68
C ASN A 120 -24.02 1.20 -9.00
N ALA A 121 -23.65 0.10 -9.67
CA ALA A 121 -22.65 -0.83 -9.16
C ALA A 121 -21.29 -0.14 -8.98
N TRP A 122 -20.90 0.70 -9.94
CA TRP A 122 -19.65 1.46 -9.88
C TRP A 122 -19.56 2.39 -8.67
N HIS A 123 -20.60 3.17 -8.40
CA HIS A 123 -20.63 4.03 -7.22
C HIS A 123 -20.54 3.22 -5.93
N ASN A 124 -21.21 2.06 -5.84
CA ASN A 124 -21.07 1.19 -4.66
C ASN A 124 -19.62 0.69 -4.50
N TRP A 125 -18.94 0.32 -5.58
CA TRP A 125 -17.52 -0.05 -5.52
C TRP A 125 -16.63 1.10 -5.07
N LEU A 126 -16.84 2.32 -5.57
CA LEU A 126 -16.16 3.52 -5.06
C LEU A 126 -16.40 3.73 -3.56
N GLY A 127 -17.62 3.46 -3.10
CA GLY A 127 -17.98 3.47 -1.68
C GLY A 127 -17.22 2.42 -0.87
N ILE A 128 -17.16 1.17 -1.34
CA ILE A 128 -16.39 0.08 -0.72
C ILE A 128 -14.91 0.45 -0.65
N TRP A 129 -14.38 1.03 -1.72
CA TRP A 129 -12.95 1.39 -1.81
C TRP A 129 -12.53 2.41 -0.76
N GLN A 130 -13.41 3.34 -0.33
CA GLN A 130 -13.10 4.26 0.78
C GLN A 130 -12.75 3.53 2.08
N PHE A 131 -13.23 2.29 2.24
CA PHE A 131 -12.96 1.43 3.38
C PHE A 131 -11.89 0.37 3.09
N ALA A 132 -11.19 0.42 1.95
CA ALA A 132 -10.21 -0.61 1.60
C ALA A 132 -9.09 -0.79 2.65
N PRO A 133 -8.47 0.29 3.20
CA PRO A 133 -7.47 0.13 4.25
C PRO A 133 -7.97 -0.59 5.53
N PRO A 134 -9.10 -0.22 6.16
CA PRO A 134 -9.63 -0.98 7.29
C PRO A 134 -10.15 -2.36 6.88
N LEU A 135 -10.75 -2.52 5.69
CA LEU A 135 -11.26 -3.79 5.19
C LEU A 135 -10.14 -4.83 5.04
N PHE A 136 -9.00 -4.43 4.47
CA PHE A 136 -7.79 -5.25 4.42
C PHE A 136 -7.42 -5.80 5.81
N ASN A 137 -7.35 -4.94 6.83
CA ASN A 137 -6.97 -5.34 8.18
C ASN A 137 -8.00 -6.29 8.80
N VAL A 138 -9.30 -6.00 8.67
CA VAL A 138 -10.38 -6.85 9.19
C VAL A 138 -10.35 -8.24 8.56
N ILE A 139 -10.16 -8.32 7.23
CA ILE A 139 -10.05 -9.59 6.52
C ILE A 139 -8.79 -10.35 6.95
N ALA A 140 -7.64 -9.67 7.05
CA ALA A 140 -6.38 -10.28 7.48
C ALA A 140 -6.48 -10.89 8.89
N ILE A 141 -7.11 -10.18 9.83
CA ILE A 141 -7.37 -10.66 11.18
C ILE A 141 -8.35 -11.84 11.14
N GLY A 142 -9.46 -11.71 10.42
CA GLY A 142 -10.49 -12.75 10.33
C GLY A 142 -9.95 -14.07 9.79
N ILE A 143 -9.20 -14.02 8.68
CA ILE A 143 -8.55 -15.19 8.10
C ILE A 143 -7.49 -15.76 9.06
N SER A 144 -6.66 -14.91 9.68
CA SER A 144 -5.63 -15.37 10.63
C SER A 144 -6.24 -16.09 11.85
N VAL A 145 -7.31 -15.54 12.44
CA VAL A 145 -8.05 -16.17 13.54
C VAL A 145 -8.70 -17.48 13.09
N GLY A 146 -9.27 -17.51 11.88
CA GLY A 146 -9.83 -18.72 11.29
C GLY A 146 -8.79 -19.83 11.12
N LEU A 147 -7.64 -19.51 10.55
CA LEU A 147 -6.51 -20.44 10.37
C LEU A 147 -5.98 -20.96 11.71
N ARG A 148 -5.83 -20.09 12.72
CA ARG A 148 -5.41 -20.51 14.07
C ARG A 148 -6.39 -21.49 14.71
N ARG A 149 -7.69 -21.22 14.61
CA ARG A 149 -8.73 -22.12 15.15
C ARG A 149 -8.76 -23.46 14.41
N TRP A 150 -8.54 -23.45 13.11
CA TRP A 150 -8.46 -24.66 12.30
C TRP A 150 -7.26 -25.53 12.70
N ASN A 151 -6.08 -24.91 12.82
CA ASN A 151 -4.84 -25.61 13.16
C ASN A 151 -4.83 -26.08 14.62
N GLY A 152 -5.34 -25.27 15.56
CA GLY A 152 -5.41 -25.60 16.98
C GLY A 152 -6.38 -26.75 17.32
N LYS A 153 -7.37 -27.03 16.46
CA LYS A 153 -8.18 -28.26 16.56
C LYS A 153 -7.41 -29.52 16.18
N HIS A 154 -6.31 -29.38 15.42
CA HIS A 154 -5.50 -30.49 14.94
C HIS A 154 -4.27 -30.80 15.81
N GLN A 155 -3.83 -29.88 16.68
CA GLN A 155 -2.65 -30.06 17.54
C GLN A 155 -3.04 -30.24 19.01
N SER A 156 -2.96 -31.48 19.50
CA SER A 156 -3.17 -31.84 20.90
C SER A 156 -1.89 -31.65 21.75
N LYS A 157 -1.98 -30.79 22.75
CA LYS A 157 -1.37 -30.84 24.11
C LYS A 157 0.15 -31.05 24.35
N LYS A 158 1.05 -31.08 23.37
CA LYS A 158 2.50 -31.27 23.62
C LYS A 158 3.42 -30.05 23.45
N GLU A 159 2.89 -28.86 23.16
CA GLU A 159 3.67 -27.76 22.57
C GLU A 159 4.15 -26.62 23.51
N ASP A 160 3.89 -26.66 24.82
CA ASP A 160 4.17 -25.49 25.68
C ASP A 160 5.67 -25.15 25.86
N GLU A 161 6.59 -26.12 25.76
CA GLU A 161 8.04 -25.81 25.74
C GLU A 161 8.62 -25.59 24.33
N GLN A 162 7.96 -26.14 23.30
CA GLN A 162 8.44 -26.11 21.92
C GLN A 162 8.07 -24.79 21.19
N THR A 163 7.01 -24.13 21.63
CA THR A 163 6.51 -22.85 21.10
C THR A 163 7.45 -21.66 21.31
N ILE A 164 8.32 -21.70 22.34
CA ILE A 164 9.31 -20.64 22.57
C ILE A 164 10.44 -20.73 21.52
N TYR A 165 10.95 -21.93 21.26
CA TYR A 165 12.02 -22.16 20.27
C TYR A 165 11.51 -22.16 18.83
N ASP A 166 10.23 -22.45 18.59
CA ASP A 166 9.61 -22.40 17.26
C ASP A 166 9.65 -21.01 16.61
N ARG A 167 9.70 -19.95 17.41
CA ARG A 167 9.90 -18.57 16.92
C ARG A 167 11.27 -18.36 16.25
N TYR A 168 12.26 -19.19 16.56
CA TYR A 168 13.58 -19.15 15.91
C TYR A 168 13.68 -20.06 14.68
N LYS A 169 12.66 -20.91 14.43
CA LYS A 169 12.63 -21.81 13.26
C LYS A 169 12.29 -21.11 11.95
N ARG A 170 12.09 -19.78 11.95
CA ARG A 170 11.91 -18.96 10.73
C ARG A 170 10.79 -19.47 9.81
N LYS A 171 9.75 -20.10 10.38
CA LYS A 171 8.62 -20.72 9.66
C LYS A 171 7.80 -19.70 8.85
N ASP A 172 7.95 -18.43 9.19
CA ASP A 172 7.29 -17.29 8.58
C ASP A 172 8.01 -16.75 7.33
N ILE A 173 9.28 -17.11 7.10
CA ILE A 173 10.06 -16.57 5.97
C ILE A 173 9.43 -16.88 4.61
N GLU A 174 9.08 -18.14 4.34
CA GLU A 174 8.50 -18.51 3.04
C GLU A 174 7.12 -17.87 2.77
N PRO A 175 6.18 -17.87 3.73
CA PRO A 175 4.96 -17.07 3.62
C PRO A 175 5.23 -15.58 3.40
N LEU A 176 6.16 -14.97 4.12
CA LEU A 176 6.49 -13.55 3.96
C LEU A 176 7.11 -13.26 2.59
N LYS A 177 8.01 -14.11 2.08
CA LYS A 177 8.52 -14.00 0.69
C LYS A 177 7.39 -14.04 -0.32
N THR A 178 6.40 -14.93 -0.13
CA THR A 178 5.22 -15.01 -0.99
C THR A 178 4.44 -13.69 -0.95
N VAL A 179 4.23 -13.12 0.24
CA VAL A 179 3.55 -11.84 0.44
C VAL A 179 4.29 -10.69 -0.25
N TYR A 180 5.61 -10.57 -0.06
CA TYR A 180 6.42 -9.54 -0.71
C TYR A 180 6.47 -9.70 -2.23
N THR A 181 6.60 -10.94 -2.72
CA THR A 181 6.59 -11.25 -4.16
C THR A 181 5.24 -10.90 -4.79
N TYR A 182 4.14 -11.24 -4.11
CA TYR A 182 2.80 -10.86 -4.54
C TYR A 182 2.63 -9.34 -4.62
N ALA A 183 3.01 -8.63 -3.55
CA ALA A 183 2.95 -7.17 -3.52
C ALA A 183 3.79 -6.56 -4.65
N PHE A 184 5.03 -7.01 -4.81
CA PHE A 184 5.92 -6.58 -5.89
C PHE A 184 5.28 -6.79 -7.27
N ALA A 185 4.79 -7.99 -7.55
CA ALA A 185 4.28 -8.35 -8.88
C ALA A 185 3.05 -7.52 -9.27
N ILE A 186 2.08 -7.35 -8.37
CA ILE A 186 0.87 -6.57 -8.66
C ILE A 186 1.21 -5.08 -8.89
N GLN A 187 2.06 -4.51 -8.04
CA GLN A 187 2.45 -3.11 -8.12
C GLN A 187 3.32 -2.82 -9.35
N ALA A 188 4.26 -3.71 -9.67
CA ALA A 188 5.09 -3.61 -10.87
C ALA A 188 4.22 -3.73 -12.13
N THR A 189 3.27 -4.65 -12.14
CA THR A 189 2.33 -4.82 -13.26
C THR A 189 1.51 -3.55 -13.47
N ALA A 190 0.94 -2.97 -12.42
CA ALA A 190 0.18 -1.73 -12.51
C ALA A 190 1.04 -0.57 -13.03
N HIS A 191 2.29 -0.46 -12.58
CA HIS A 191 3.22 0.57 -13.03
C HIS A 191 3.59 0.43 -14.49
N ILE A 192 4.08 -0.75 -14.88
CA ILE A 192 4.54 -1.03 -16.25
C ILE A 192 3.39 -0.91 -17.24
N THR A 193 2.21 -1.42 -16.91
CA THR A 193 1.03 -1.31 -17.79
C THR A 193 0.57 0.14 -17.92
N SER A 194 0.62 0.93 -16.84
CA SER A 194 0.28 2.35 -16.89
C SER A 194 1.26 3.16 -17.74
N LEU A 195 2.56 2.90 -17.62
CA LEU A 195 3.59 3.53 -18.45
C LEU A 195 3.48 3.10 -19.90
N ALA A 196 3.26 1.81 -20.17
CA ALA A 196 3.09 1.29 -21.53
C ALA A 196 1.87 1.92 -22.22
N TYR A 197 0.74 2.02 -21.51
CA TYR A 197 -0.45 2.69 -22.02
C TYR A 197 -0.18 4.18 -22.28
N ALA A 198 0.45 4.88 -21.33
CA ALA A 198 0.78 6.30 -21.47
C ALA A 198 1.74 6.57 -22.64
N TRP A 199 2.68 5.66 -22.90
CA TRP A 199 3.62 5.74 -24.01
C TRP A 199 2.92 5.57 -25.37
N GLN A 200 1.91 4.70 -25.45
CA GLN A 200 1.19 4.42 -26.70
C GLN A 200 0.11 5.47 -27.01
N HIS A 201 -0.38 6.19 -26.00
CA HIS A 201 -1.50 7.10 -26.15
C HIS A 201 -1.07 8.50 -26.60
N PRO A 202 -1.48 9.00 -27.79
CA PRO A 202 -0.94 10.24 -28.37
C PRO A 202 -1.26 11.50 -27.56
N GLY A 203 -2.31 11.46 -26.75
CA GLY A 203 -2.72 12.57 -25.87
C GLY A 203 -2.07 12.58 -24.47
N ILE A 204 -1.17 11.64 -24.15
CA ILE A 204 -0.59 11.55 -22.80
C ILE A 204 0.90 11.90 -22.83
N ASN A 205 1.27 12.93 -22.07
CA ASN A 205 2.67 13.21 -21.77
C ASN A 205 3.00 12.59 -20.41
N ILE A 206 3.89 11.58 -20.39
CA ILE A 206 4.26 10.83 -19.19
C ILE A 206 4.81 11.75 -18.10
N CYS A 207 5.79 12.61 -18.43
CA CYS A 207 6.39 13.53 -17.46
C CYS A 207 5.34 14.46 -16.85
N LYS A 208 4.45 15.05 -17.67
CA LYS A 208 3.38 15.91 -17.16
C LYS A 208 2.37 15.15 -16.30
N THR A 209 2.09 13.89 -16.64
CA THR A 209 1.07 13.07 -15.96
C THR A 209 1.54 12.59 -14.60
N PHE A 210 2.79 12.13 -14.49
CA PHE A 210 3.34 11.53 -13.27
C PHE A 210 4.23 12.47 -12.45
N LEU A 211 4.91 13.43 -13.09
CA LEU A 211 5.88 14.33 -12.44
C LEU A 211 5.46 15.81 -12.53
N GLY A 212 4.38 16.14 -13.25
CA GLY A 212 3.88 17.49 -13.45
C GLY A 212 3.20 18.06 -12.22
N LEU A 213 4.00 18.46 -11.22
CA LEU A 213 3.56 19.13 -10.00
C LEU A 213 3.71 20.65 -10.15
N PRO A 214 2.66 21.45 -9.86
CA PRO A 214 2.81 22.89 -9.76
C PRO A 214 3.69 23.24 -8.56
N ASN A 215 4.33 24.41 -8.54
CA ASN A 215 5.17 24.82 -7.41
C ASN A 215 4.31 25.07 -6.16
N PRO A 216 4.56 24.38 -5.02
CA PRO A 216 3.72 24.52 -3.82
C PRO A 216 3.84 25.88 -3.13
N PHE A 217 4.88 26.66 -3.45
CA PHE A 217 5.17 27.95 -2.81
C PHE A 217 4.58 29.15 -3.57
N ILE A 218 3.81 28.92 -4.64
CA ILE A 218 3.11 29.96 -5.40
C ILE A 218 1.62 29.91 -5.05
N ALA A 219 1.02 31.08 -4.77
CA ALA A 219 -0.37 31.19 -4.31
C ALA A 219 -1.42 30.80 -5.38
N GLU A 220 -1.10 30.97 -6.67
CA GLU A 220 -2.01 30.68 -7.77
C GLU A 220 -1.43 29.62 -8.70
N TRP A 221 -2.08 28.45 -8.73
CA TRP A 221 -1.71 27.35 -9.64
C TRP A 221 -2.47 27.38 -10.97
N GLY A 222 -3.34 28.38 -11.19
CA GLY A 222 -4.14 28.52 -12.41
C GLY A 222 -5.10 27.35 -12.69
N LEU A 223 -5.48 26.58 -11.65
CA LEU A 223 -6.36 25.42 -11.80
C LEU A 223 -7.81 25.85 -11.82
N SER A 224 -8.45 25.72 -12.98
CA SER A 224 -9.79 26.24 -13.24
C SER A 224 -10.88 25.24 -12.87
N THR A 225 -10.64 23.94 -13.10
CA THR A 225 -11.63 22.89 -12.90
C THR A 225 -11.41 22.12 -11.60
N LEU A 226 -12.48 21.54 -11.05
CA LEU A 226 -12.40 20.66 -9.88
C LEU A 226 -11.55 19.41 -10.18
N THR A 227 -11.66 18.87 -11.39
CA THR A 227 -10.85 17.73 -11.85
C THR A 227 -9.36 18.02 -11.82
N GLU A 228 -8.94 19.20 -12.32
CA GLU A 228 -7.53 19.62 -12.28
C GLU A 228 -7.02 19.72 -10.84
N LYS A 229 -7.81 20.30 -9.94
CA LYS A 229 -7.49 20.41 -8.51
C LYS A 229 -7.30 19.04 -7.86
N LEU A 230 -8.23 18.11 -8.12
CA LEU A 230 -8.17 16.75 -7.58
C LEU A 230 -7.02 15.94 -8.20
N ALA A 231 -6.75 16.09 -9.50
CA ALA A 231 -5.61 15.44 -10.15
C ALA A 231 -4.28 15.93 -9.53
N VAL A 232 -4.14 17.24 -9.30
CA VAL A 232 -2.97 17.80 -8.61
C VAL A 232 -2.86 17.27 -7.17
N LEU A 233 -3.96 17.20 -6.43
CA LEU A 233 -3.99 16.60 -5.09
C LEU A 233 -3.42 15.17 -5.10
N PHE A 234 -3.92 14.30 -5.98
CA PHE A 234 -3.44 12.92 -6.07
C PHE A 234 -1.99 12.82 -6.57
N ARG A 235 -1.51 13.76 -7.40
CA ARG A 235 -0.09 13.80 -7.79
C ARG A 235 0.81 14.12 -6.61
N TYR A 236 0.40 15.10 -5.80
CA TYR A 236 1.10 15.42 -4.56
C TYR A 236 1.13 14.24 -3.60
N ASP A 237 -0.02 13.58 -3.42
CA ASP A 237 -0.12 12.39 -2.57
C ASP A 237 0.82 11.27 -3.05
N MET A 238 0.83 10.98 -4.36
CA MET A 238 1.75 10.03 -4.96
C MET A 238 3.24 10.42 -4.76
N ALA A 239 3.57 11.70 -4.89
CA ALA A 239 4.94 12.18 -4.71
C ALA A 239 5.41 12.09 -3.26
N LEU A 240 4.54 12.44 -2.30
CA LEU A 240 4.81 12.29 -0.87
C LEU A 240 4.98 10.82 -0.50
N ALA A 241 4.07 9.95 -0.96
CA ALA A 241 4.18 8.51 -0.75
C ALA A 241 5.50 7.95 -1.31
N THR A 242 5.84 8.32 -2.55
CA THR A 242 7.09 7.89 -3.19
C THR A 242 8.32 8.36 -2.42
N THR A 243 8.33 9.62 -1.96
CA THR A 243 9.42 10.16 -1.13
C THR A 243 9.56 9.38 0.18
N ALA A 244 8.43 9.05 0.83
CA ALA A 244 8.43 8.24 2.05
C ALA A 244 8.98 6.83 1.80
N PHE A 245 8.62 6.19 0.68
CA PHE A 245 9.09 4.85 0.33
C PHE A 245 10.59 4.84 0.02
N VAL A 246 11.07 5.82 -0.75
CA VAL A 246 12.50 6.00 -1.04
C VAL A 246 13.27 6.25 0.25
N GLY A 247 12.81 7.18 1.09
CA GLY A 247 13.42 7.47 2.39
C GLY A 247 13.49 6.24 3.29
N SER A 248 12.39 5.47 3.37
CA SER A 248 12.33 4.20 4.09
C SER A 248 13.37 3.19 3.60
N ASN A 249 13.53 3.05 2.29
CA ASN A 249 14.47 2.12 1.68
C ASN A 249 15.92 2.53 1.90
N ILE A 250 16.25 3.80 1.65
CA ILE A 250 17.60 4.33 1.87
C ILE A 250 17.98 4.22 3.35
N HIS A 251 17.05 4.53 4.25
CA HIS A 251 17.27 4.36 5.69
C HIS A 251 17.53 2.89 6.05
N SER A 252 16.74 1.95 5.52
CA SER A 252 16.96 0.51 5.74
C SER A 252 18.35 0.05 5.26
N ILE A 253 18.78 0.51 4.08
CA ILE A 253 20.11 0.19 3.52
C ILE A 253 21.21 0.79 4.40
N TRP A 254 21.04 2.05 4.81
CA TRP A 254 21.98 2.73 5.71
C TRP A 254 22.12 1.99 7.03
N ASP A 255 21.02 1.53 7.61
CA ASP A 255 21.04 0.77 8.87
C ASP A 255 21.76 -0.57 8.71
N LEU A 256 21.49 -1.32 7.64
CA LEU A 256 22.23 -2.56 7.35
C LEU A 256 23.73 -2.31 7.23
N ARG A 257 24.12 -1.20 6.59
CA ARG A 257 25.52 -0.79 6.46
C ARG A 257 26.11 -0.36 7.81
N ARG A 258 25.37 0.42 8.61
CA ARG A 258 25.80 0.90 9.94
C ARG A 258 25.99 -0.26 10.92
N LEU A 259 25.15 -1.27 10.84
CA LEU A 259 25.21 -2.48 11.67
C LEU A 259 26.24 -3.51 11.17
N GLY A 260 26.92 -3.24 10.05
CA GLY A 260 27.96 -4.12 9.51
C GLY A 260 27.44 -5.35 8.76
N TYR A 261 26.15 -5.41 8.42
CA TYR A 261 25.58 -6.52 7.64
C TYR A 261 25.95 -6.46 6.16
N ILE A 262 26.21 -5.26 5.62
CA ILE A 262 26.60 -5.05 4.22
C ILE A 262 27.78 -4.06 4.12
N ARG A 263 28.55 -4.16 3.03
CA ARG A 263 29.66 -3.26 2.71
C ARG A 263 29.18 -1.96 2.08
N THR A 264 30.01 -0.91 2.11
CA THR A 264 29.70 0.39 1.47
C THR A 264 29.38 0.26 -0.02
N CYS A 265 30.08 -0.59 -0.77
CA CYS A 265 29.80 -0.82 -2.18
C CYS A 265 28.44 -1.50 -2.41
N GLU A 266 28.06 -2.45 -1.55
CA GLU A 266 26.76 -3.13 -1.59
C GLU A 266 25.63 -2.16 -1.25
N ALA A 267 25.83 -1.31 -0.23
CA ALA A 267 24.90 -0.25 0.12
C ALA A 267 24.70 0.75 -1.04
N ALA A 268 25.78 1.13 -1.74
CA ALA A 268 25.69 2.00 -2.90
C ALA A 268 24.92 1.33 -4.06
N LYS A 269 25.20 0.06 -4.36
CA LYS A 269 24.45 -0.72 -5.37
C LYS A 269 22.97 -0.81 -5.03
N ALA A 270 22.64 -1.10 -3.76
CA ALA A 270 21.27 -1.17 -3.30
C ALA A 270 20.56 0.19 -3.41
N ALA A 271 21.24 1.30 -3.05
CA ALA A 271 20.66 2.64 -3.17
C ALA A 271 20.39 3.02 -4.64
N VAL A 272 21.32 2.71 -5.56
CA VAL A 272 21.10 2.87 -7.00
C VAL A 272 19.93 2.01 -7.48
N GLY A 273 19.84 0.75 -7.01
CA GLY A 273 18.72 -0.14 -7.30
C GLY A 273 17.38 0.42 -6.84
N VAL A 274 17.31 1.03 -5.65
CA VAL A 274 16.11 1.70 -5.14
C VAL A 274 15.71 2.87 -6.03
N ILE A 275 16.66 3.72 -6.45
CA ILE A 275 16.39 4.85 -7.34
C ILE A 275 15.90 4.36 -8.70
N ALA A 276 16.59 3.39 -9.30
CA ALA A 276 16.21 2.81 -10.58
C ALA A 276 14.81 2.14 -10.51
N GLY A 277 14.52 1.45 -9.41
CA GLY A 277 13.24 0.80 -9.18
C GLY A 277 12.05 1.75 -9.23
N GLN A 278 12.21 3.00 -8.75
CA GLN A 278 11.13 4.00 -8.80
C GLN A 278 10.60 4.24 -10.22
N PHE A 279 11.48 4.16 -11.21
CA PHE A 279 11.15 4.39 -12.62
C PHE A 279 10.84 3.11 -13.40
N LEU A 280 11.40 1.97 -12.98
CA LEU A 280 11.28 0.71 -13.70
C LEU A 280 10.05 -0.10 -13.28
N VAL A 281 9.79 -0.18 -11.98
CA VAL A 281 8.74 -1.04 -11.40
C VAL A 281 7.76 -0.26 -10.52
N GLY A 282 8.04 1.02 -10.25
CA GLY A 282 7.21 1.85 -9.40
C GLY A 282 7.63 1.79 -7.94
N SER A 283 7.16 2.77 -7.16
CA SER A 283 7.67 3.05 -5.83
C SER A 283 7.23 2.03 -4.78
N GLY A 284 5.97 1.61 -4.81
CA GLY A 284 5.44 0.56 -3.94
C GLY A 284 6.06 -0.80 -4.23
N ALA A 285 6.20 -1.18 -5.51
CA ALA A 285 6.89 -2.42 -5.89
C ALA A 285 8.34 -2.43 -5.39
N THR A 286 9.09 -1.35 -5.63
CA THR A 286 10.47 -1.21 -5.14
C THR A 286 10.56 -1.33 -3.62
N TRP A 287 9.56 -0.81 -2.89
CA TRP A 287 9.52 -0.93 -1.44
C TRP A 287 9.27 -2.37 -0.95
N ALA A 288 8.48 -3.17 -1.68
CA ALA A 288 8.29 -4.58 -1.36
C ALA A 288 9.48 -5.46 -1.78
N GLY A 289 10.21 -5.08 -2.82
CA GLY A 289 11.29 -5.88 -3.41
C GLY A 289 12.69 -5.66 -2.83
N LYS A 290 12.84 -4.87 -1.76
CA LYS A 290 14.14 -4.58 -1.13
C LYS A 290 14.70 -5.72 -0.28
#